data_AF-A0A973UZE2-F1
#
_entry.id   AF-A0A973UZE2-F1
#
_cell.length_a   1.000
_cell.length_b   1.000
_cell.length_c   1.000
_cell.angle_alpha   90.00
_cell.angle_beta   90.00
_cell.angle_gamma   90.00
#
_symmetry.space_group_name_H-M   'P 1'
#
loop_
_entity.id
_entity.type
_entity.pdbx_description
1 polymer ?
#
loop_
_entity_poly.entity_id
_entity_poly.type
_entity_poly.pdbx_seq_one_letter_code
_entity_poly.pdbx_strand_id
1 'polypeptide(L)'
;MAQQAPDFGRVVRLSISIAPELDHRLREAAEREGQPISTWVSEAITEHLRKRHRDLGIRARVLELEEFFGPIPDDLAREVDEEMVRLGLIDRADL
;
A
#
# COMPACT_ATOMS: atom_id res chain seq x y z
N MET A 1 -6.87 -40.73 4.49
CA MET A 1 -6.53 -39.37 4.98
C MET A 1 -7.19 -38.38 4.05
N ALA A 2 -8.24 -37.68 4.50
CA ALA A 2 -8.90 -36.66 3.69
C ALA A 2 -8.06 -35.38 3.75
N GLN A 3 -7.52 -34.95 2.61
CA GLN A 3 -6.88 -33.65 2.47
C GLN A 3 -7.98 -32.58 2.57
N GLN A 4 -7.94 -31.77 3.63
CA GLN A 4 -8.78 -30.59 3.74
C GLN A 4 -8.35 -29.59 2.67
N ALA A 5 -9.30 -29.21 1.80
CA ALA A 5 -9.10 -28.14 0.85
C ALA A 5 -8.88 -26.82 1.61
N PRO A 6 -8.00 -25.92 1.15
CA PRO A 6 -7.81 -24.62 1.78
C PRO A 6 -9.11 -23.82 1.77
N ASP A 7 -9.45 -23.17 2.88
CA ASP A 7 -10.54 -22.20 2.94
C ASP A 7 -10.06 -20.90 2.27
N PHE A 8 -10.42 -20.71 1.01
CA PHE A 8 -10.06 -19.55 0.21
C PHE A 8 -10.95 -18.32 0.49
N GLY A 9 -11.90 -18.39 1.43
CA GLY A 9 -12.88 -17.33 1.66
C GLY A 9 -13.80 -17.10 0.46
N ARG A 10 -14.42 -15.90 0.38
CA ARG A 10 -15.35 -15.55 -0.71
C ARG A 10 -14.58 -15.30 -2.02
N VAL A 11 -14.72 -16.18 -2.99
CA VAL A 11 -14.17 -16.01 -4.34
C VAL A 11 -15.06 -15.08 -5.18
N VAL A 12 -14.48 -13.99 -5.72
CA VAL A 12 -15.15 -13.05 -6.61
C VAL A 12 -14.42 -13.03 -7.95
N ARG A 13 -15.15 -13.23 -9.07
CA ARG A 13 -14.57 -13.10 -10.42
C ARG A 13 -14.54 -11.63 -10.82
N LEU A 14 -13.34 -11.11 -11.09
CA LEU A 14 -13.09 -9.75 -11.56
C LEU A 14 -12.63 -9.80 -13.03
N SER A 15 -13.32 -9.06 -13.89
CA SER A 15 -12.83 -8.77 -15.24
C SER A 15 -12.27 -7.36 -15.23
N ILE A 16 -10.98 -7.22 -15.54
CA ILE A 16 -10.28 -5.93 -15.57
C ILE A 16 -9.72 -5.70 -16.96
N SER A 17 -9.84 -4.46 -17.45
CA SER A 17 -9.15 -4.01 -18.66
C SER A 17 -7.83 -3.39 -18.26
N ILE A 18 -6.73 -3.90 -18.82
CA ILE A 18 -5.39 -3.41 -18.55
C ILE A 18 -4.67 -3.10 -19.86
N ALA A 19 -3.71 -2.17 -19.82
CA ALA A 19 -2.85 -1.90 -20.95
C ALA A 19 -2.02 -3.16 -21.29
N PRO A 20 -1.79 -3.48 -22.58
CA PRO A 20 -1.04 -4.67 -22.98
C PRO A 20 0.36 -4.74 -22.33
N GLU A 21 1.02 -3.60 -22.19
CA GLU A 21 2.35 -3.48 -21.58
C GLU A 21 2.32 -3.82 -20.08
N LEU A 22 1.16 -3.64 -19.43
CA LEU A 22 0.97 -3.95 -18.02
C LEU A 22 0.68 -5.44 -17.79
N ASP A 23 -0.04 -6.12 -18.69
CA ASP A 23 -0.27 -7.58 -18.58
C ASP A 23 1.05 -8.35 -18.55
N HIS A 24 1.98 -8.00 -19.43
CA HIS A 24 3.29 -8.64 -19.48
C HIS A 24 4.07 -8.45 -18.18
N ARG A 25 4.15 -7.22 -17.68
CA ARG A 25 4.86 -6.89 -16.43
C ARG A 25 4.23 -7.58 -15.21
N LEU A 26 2.90 -7.71 -15.17
CA LEU A 26 2.18 -8.41 -14.12
C LEU A 26 2.52 -9.90 -14.08
N ARG A 27 2.56 -10.55 -15.25
CA ARG A 27 2.96 -11.96 -15.37
C ARG A 27 4.39 -12.17 -14.92
N GLU A 28 5.32 -11.34 -15.39
CA GLU A 28 6.73 -11.41 -14.98
C GLU A 28 6.90 -11.21 -13.46
N ALA A 29 6.13 -10.30 -12.86
CA ALA A 29 6.15 -10.09 -11.41
C ALA A 29 5.65 -11.33 -10.65
N ALA A 30 4.52 -11.89 -11.07
CA ALA A 30 3.96 -13.10 -10.47
C ALA A 30 4.90 -14.31 -10.62
N GLU A 31 5.51 -14.48 -11.79
CA GLU A 31 6.49 -15.55 -12.06
C GLU A 31 7.76 -15.40 -11.23
N ARG A 32 8.31 -14.18 -11.09
CA ARG A 32 9.48 -13.92 -10.23
C ARG A 32 9.24 -14.28 -8.77
N GLU A 33 8.01 -14.17 -8.31
CA GLU A 33 7.59 -14.52 -6.96
C GLU A 33 7.06 -15.97 -6.84
N GLY A 34 7.07 -16.73 -7.95
CA GLY A 34 6.63 -18.12 -7.98
C GLY A 34 5.15 -18.33 -7.68
N GLN A 35 4.32 -17.31 -7.92
CA GLN A 35 2.89 -17.34 -7.59
C GLN A 35 1.96 -17.13 -8.81
N PRO A 36 0.72 -17.64 -8.78
CA PRO A 36 -0.26 -17.35 -9.82
C PRO A 36 -0.59 -15.86 -9.89
N ILE A 37 -0.80 -15.34 -11.11
CA ILE A 37 -1.14 -13.92 -11.34
C ILE A 37 -2.36 -13.46 -10.53
N SER A 38 -3.37 -14.33 -10.34
CA SER A 38 -4.55 -14.01 -9.54
C SER A 38 -4.22 -13.79 -8.06
N THR A 39 -3.29 -14.57 -7.51
CA THR A 39 -2.82 -14.44 -6.12
C THR A 39 -2.03 -13.16 -5.98
N TRP A 40 -1.04 -12.95 -6.87
CA TRP A 40 -0.21 -11.75 -6.89
C TRP A 40 -1.06 -10.46 -6.96
N VAL A 41 -2.04 -10.42 -7.87
CA VAL A 41 -2.94 -9.26 -8.01
C VAL A 41 -3.81 -9.06 -6.76
N SER A 42 -4.32 -10.14 -6.17
CA SER A 42 -5.15 -10.05 -4.96
C SER A 42 -4.34 -9.51 -3.76
N GLU A 43 -3.10 -9.96 -3.61
CA GLU A 43 -2.16 -9.47 -2.60
C GLU A 43 -1.80 -8.00 -2.83
N ALA A 44 -1.47 -7.62 -4.07
CA ALA A 44 -1.16 -6.23 -4.42
C ALA A 44 -2.34 -5.28 -4.13
N ILE A 45 -3.57 -5.69 -4.46
CA ILE A 45 -4.79 -4.93 -4.13
C ILE A 45 -4.95 -4.82 -2.61
N THR A 46 -4.75 -5.92 -1.88
CA THR A 46 -4.87 -5.94 -0.42
C THR A 46 -3.87 -4.99 0.23
N GLU A 47 -2.62 -5.02 -0.20
CA GLU A 47 -1.59 -4.14 0.34
C GLU A 47 -1.86 -2.67 -0.03
N HIS A 48 -2.32 -2.39 -1.25
CA HIS A 48 -2.71 -1.03 -1.63
C HIS A 48 -3.86 -0.50 -0.76
N LEU A 49 -4.89 -1.31 -0.50
CA LEU A 49 -5.99 -0.93 0.38
C LEU A 49 -5.51 -0.72 1.81
N ARG A 50 -4.64 -1.58 2.35
CA ARG A 50 -4.05 -1.41 3.68
C ARG A 50 -3.25 -0.12 3.79
N LYS A 51 -2.39 0.17 2.81
CA LYS A 51 -1.65 1.44 2.73
C LYS A 51 -2.60 2.63 2.76
N ARG A 52 -3.59 2.65 1.85
CA ARG A 52 -4.58 3.72 1.79
C ARG A 52 -5.37 3.89 3.09
N HIS A 53 -5.74 2.80 3.77
CA HIS A 53 -6.40 2.87 5.07
C HIS A 53 -5.49 3.43 6.16
N ARG A 54 -4.20 3.03 6.19
CA ARG A 54 -3.21 3.62 7.10
C ARG A 54 -3.06 5.12 6.85
N ASP A 55 -2.93 5.54 5.59
CA ASP A 55 -2.77 6.95 5.23
C ASP A 55 -3.98 7.79 5.65
N LEU A 56 -5.18 7.27 5.45
CA LEU A 56 -6.42 7.93 5.91
C LEU A 56 -6.47 8.03 7.44
N GLY A 57 -6.07 6.98 8.15
CA GLY A 57 -5.99 6.97 9.62
C GLY A 57 -4.97 7.97 10.16
N ILE A 58 -3.80 8.07 9.53
CA ILE A 58 -2.76 9.05 9.88
C ILE A 58 -3.28 10.47 9.65
N ARG A 59 -3.89 10.75 8.49
CA ARG A 59 -4.45 12.08 8.19
C ARG A 59 -5.54 12.49 9.18
N ALA A 60 -6.46 11.58 9.50
CA ALA A 60 -7.47 11.83 10.52
C ALA A 60 -6.83 12.14 11.87
N ARG A 61 -5.78 11.40 12.25
CA ARG A 61 -5.08 11.64 13.52
C ARG A 61 -4.33 12.97 13.55
N VAL A 62 -3.72 13.37 12.45
CA VAL A 62 -3.07 14.69 12.32
C VAL A 62 -4.09 15.81 12.49
N LEU A 63 -5.24 15.72 11.80
CA LEU A 63 -6.31 16.71 11.92
C LEU A 63 -6.83 16.83 13.36
N GLU A 64 -7.03 15.71 14.06
CA GLU A 64 -7.40 15.73 15.48
C GLU A 64 -6.35 16.48 16.32
N LEU A 65 -5.07 16.21 16.12
CA LEU A 65 -4.00 16.88 16.88
C LEU A 65 -3.94 18.37 16.56
N GLU A 66 -4.11 18.78 15.30
CA GLU A 66 -4.14 20.18 14.92
C GLU A 66 -5.34 20.93 15.50
N GLU A 67 -6.49 20.27 15.67
CA GLU A 67 -7.65 20.84 16.37
C GLU A 67 -7.32 21.14 17.85
N PHE A 68 -6.57 20.27 18.52
CA PHE A 68 -6.22 20.44 19.93
C PHE A 68 -5.01 21.36 20.18
N PHE A 69 -4.01 21.33 19.31
CA PHE A 69 -2.72 22.01 19.51
C PHE A 69 -2.46 23.20 18.58
N GLY A 70 -3.33 23.40 17.58
CA GLY A 70 -3.11 24.34 16.48
C GLY A 70 -2.41 23.68 15.29
N PRO A 71 -2.44 24.34 14.10
CA PRO A 71 -1.86 23.79 12.88
C PRO A 71 -0.35 23.60 13.01
N ILE A 72 0.18 22.57 12.34
CA ILE A 72 1.62 22.34 12.27
C ILE A 72 2.25 23.45 11.42
N PRO A 73 3.23 24.22 11.95
CA PRO A 73 3.91 25.23 11.16
C PRO A 73 4.69 24.62 9.99
N ASP A 74 4.64 25.24 8.82
CA ASP A 74 5.29 24.74 7.60
C ASP A 74 6.80 24.55 7.75
N ASP A 75 7.47 25.42 8.52
CA ASP A 75 8.90 25.30 8.79
C ASP A 75 9.22 24.08 9.65
N LEU A 76 8.36 23.78 10.65
CA LEU A 76 8.51 22.60 11.49
C LEU A 76 8.24 21.32 10.70
N ALA A 77 7.23 21.31 9.83
CA ALA A 77 6.96 20.16 8.96
C ALA A 77 8.17 19.84 8.08
N ARG A 78 8.78 20.88 7.48
CA ARG A 78 9.99 20.74 6.65
C ARG A 78 11.18 20.21 7.44
N GLU A 79 11.42 20.72 8.66
CA GLU A 79 12.50 20.25 9.52
C GLU A 79 12.33 18.77 9.90
N VAL A 80 11.10 18.35 10.20
CA VAL A 80 10.80 16.94 10.50
C VAL A 80 11.02 16.06 9.28
N ASP A 81 10.58 16.48 8.09
CA ASP A 81 10.81 15.75 6.84
C ASP A 81 12.30 15.58 6.53
N GLU A 82 13.09 16.64 6.69
CA GLU A 82 14.54 16.61 6.50
C GLU A 82 15.23 15.66 7.49
N GLU A 83 14.79 15.68 8.76
CA GLU A 83 15.32 14.82 9.80
C GLU A 83 14.94 13.34 9.58
N MET A 84 13.71 13.06 9.13
CA MET A 84 13.27 11.71 8.79
C MET A 84 14.08 11.12 7.62
N VAL A 85 14.39 11.94 6.60
CA VAL A 85 15.30 11.54 5.51
C VAL A 85 16.72 11.31 6.05
N ARG A 86 17.24 12.21 6.90
CA ARG A 86 18.58 12.10 7.48
C ARG A 86 18.75 10.83 8.32
N LEU A 87 17.71 10.45 9.05
CA LEU A 87 17.68 9.22 9.86
C LEU A 87 17.41 7.96 9.04
N GLY A 88 17.13 8.08 7.74
CA GLY A 88 16.82 6.96 6.85
C GLY A 88 15.47 6.31 7.14
N LEU A 89 14.53 7.04 7.75
CA LEU A 89 13.19 6.55 8.06
C LEU A 89 12.27 6.60 6.83
N ILE A 90 12.53 7.53 5.91
CA ILE A 90 11.84 7.69 4.63
C ILE A 90 12.84 8.06 3.53
N ASP A 91 12.52 7.76 2.28
CA ASP A 91 13.27 8.26 1.13
C ASP A 91 12.81 9.69 0.79
N ARG A 92 13.74 10.51 0.29
CA ARG A 92 13.40 11.83 -0.26
C ARG A 92 12.49 11.72 -1.49
N ALA A 93 12.53 10.61 -2.22
CA ALA A 93 11.63 10.36 -3.33
C ALA A 93 10.17 10.08 -2.92
N ASP A 94 9.93 9.81 -1.63
CA ASP A 94 8.60 9.49 -1.08
C ASP A 94 7.88 10.71 -0.46
N LEU A 95 8.55 11.87 -0.39
CA LEU A 95 8.02 13.17 0.04
C LEU A 95 7.47 13.97 -1.16
#